data_AF-A0A950UY49-F1
#
_entry.id   AF-A0A950UY49-F1
#
_cell.length_a   1.000
_cell.length_b   1.000
_cell.length_c   1.000
_cell.angle_alpha   90.00
_cell.angle_beta   90.00
_cell.angle_gamma   90.00
#
_symmetry.space_group_name_H-M   'P 1'
#
loop_
_entity.id
_entity.type
_entity.pdbx_description
1 polymer ?
#
loop_
_entity_poly.entity_id
_entity_poly.type
_entity_poly.pdbx_seq_one_letter_code
_entity_poly.pdbx_strand_id
1 'polypeptide(L)'
;MTARFITLEGGEGTGKSTQAQLLSAALRSRGIGNIVTREPGGSDGAETIRKLLVEGEPARWDPLVETLLIFAARADHVARTIRP
;
A
#
# COMPACT_ATOMS: atom_id res chain seq x y z
N MET A 1 -4.35 -3.34 -24.60
CA MET A 1 -4.78 -4.08 -23.41
C MET A 1 -4.85 -3.11 -22.24
N THR A 2 -5.88 -3.18 -21.40
CA THR A 2 -6.02 -2.33 -20.19
C THR A 2 -5.49 -3.06 -18.97
N ALA A 3 -4.57 -2.45 -18.22
CA ALA A 3 -4.15 -2.98 -16.92
C ALA A 3 -5.32 -2.98 -15.91
N ARG A 4 -5.19 -3.79 -14.85
CA ARG A 4 -6.14 -3.84 -13.73
C ARG A 4 -5.44 -3.43 -12.45
N PHE A 5 -6.12 -2.63 -11.64
CA PHE A 5 -5.68 -2.29 -10.29
C PHE A 5 -6.61 -2.98 -9.29
N ILE A 6 -6.04 -3.78 -8.39
CA ILE A 6 -6.77 -4.63 -7.44
C ILE A 6 -6.28 -4.25 -6.04
N THR A 7 -7.20 -3.94 -5.13
CA THR A 7 -6.91 -3.72 -3.71
C THR A 7 -7.44 -4.88 -2.87
N LEU A 8 -6.78 -5.15 -1.73
CA LEU A 8 -7.22 -6.15 -0.75
C LEU A 8 -7.38 -5.45 0.60
N GLU A 9 -8.61 -5.40 1.09
CA GLU A 9 -9.00 -4.64 2.29
C GLU A 9 -9.46 -5.55 3.45
N GLY A 10 -9.45 -5.00 4.66
CA GLY A 10 -9.89 -5.69 5.88
C GLY A 10 -9.08 -5.31 7.12
N GLY A 11 -9.57 -5.71 8.30
CA GLY A 11 -8.94 -5.44 9.59
C GLY A 11 -7.55 -6.06 9.77
N GLU A 12 -6.87 -5.76 10.87
CA GLU A 12 -5.58 -6.36 11.19
C GLU A 12 -5.69 -7.88 11.36
N GLY A 13 -4.66 -8.63 10.94
CA GLY A 13 -4.64 -10.09 11.07
C GLY A 13 -5.53 -10.88 10.10
N THR A 14 -6.32 -10.24 9.22
CA THR A 14 -7.24 -10.94 8.30
C THR A 14 -6.57 -11.67 7.11
N GLY A 15 -5.25 -11.66 7.02
CA GLY A 15 -4.50 -12.39 5.99
C GLY A 15 -4.31 -11.66 4.65
N LYS A 16 -4.58 -10.35 4.58
CA LYS A 16 -4.42 -9.54 3.34
C LYS A 16 -3.07 -9.73 2.64
N SER A 17 -1.96 -9.64 3.40
CA SER A 17 -0.61 -9.80 2.84
C SER A 17 -0.38 -11.20 2.27
N THR A 18 -0.90 -12.23 2.92
CA THR A 18 -0.85 -13.62 2.42
C THR A 18 -1.63 -13.74 1.12
N GLN A 19 -2.85 -13.21 1.07
CA GLN A 19 -3.69 -13.26 -0.13
C GLN A 19 -3.09 -12.47 -1.29
N ALA A 20 -2.43 -11.34 -1.04
CA ALA A 20 -1.72 -10.57 -2.06
C ALA A 20 -0.62 -11.39 -2.73
N GLN A 21 0.19 -12.11 -1.94
CA GLN A 21 1.28 -12.93 -2.45
C GLN A 21 0.76 -14.16 -3.21
N LEU A 22 -0.30 -14.82 -2.69
CA LEU A 22 -0.93 -15.95 -3.37
C LEU A 22 -1.53 -15.54 -4.72
N LEU A 23 -2.21 -14.39 -4.77
CA LEU A 23 -2.74 -13.84 -6.02
C LEU A 23 -1.62 -13.53 -7.01
N SER A 24 -0.54 -12.88 -6.56
CA SER A 24 0.61 -12.58 -7.41
C SER A 24 1.24 -13.85 -8.00
N ALA A 25 1.43 -14.88 -7.18
CA ALA A 25 1.96 -16.17 -7.63
C ALA A 25 1.03 -16.84 -8.66
N ALA A 26 -0.29 -16.82 -8.41
CA ALA A 26 -1.29 -17.39 -9.32
C ALA A 26 -1.42 -16.63 -10.64
N LEU A 27 -1.11 -15.33 -10.67
CA LEU A 27 -1.03 -14.53 -11.90
C LEU A 27 0.27 -14.82 -12.66
N ARG A 28 1.40 -14.86 -11.96
CA ARG A 28 2.72 -15.17 -12.55
C ARG A 28 2.74 -16.57 -13.18
N SER A 29 2.12 -17.58 -12.55
CA SER A 29 2.03 -18.93 -13.12
C SER A 29 1.22 -19.01 -14.42
N ARG A 30 0.41 -17.99 -14.70
CA ARG A 30 -0.35 -17.83 -15.96
C ARG A 30 0.34 -16.91 -16.97
N GLY A 31 1.58 -16.50 -16.71
CA GLY A 31 2.33 -15.57 -17.57
C GLY A 31 1.88 -14.11 -17.47
N ILE A 32 1.10 -13.75 -16.44
CA ILE A 32 0.60 -12.38 -16.25
C ILE A 32 1.55 -11.64 -15.30
N GLY A 33 2.37 -10.75 -15.86
CA GLY A 33 3.22 -9.84 -15.11
C GLY A 33 2.39 -8.93 -14.19
N ASN A 34 2.86 -8.73 -12.96
CA ASN A 34 2.19 -7.89 -11.97
C ASN A 34 3.18 -7.32 -10.95
N ILE A 35 2.78 -6.20 -10.34
CA ILE A 35 3.48 -5.54 -9.24
C ILE A 35 2.63 -5.72 -7.98
N VAL A 36 3.27 -6.12 -6.88
CA VAL A 36 2.65 -6.14 -5.55
C VAL A 36 3.17 -4.94 -4.78
N THR A 37 2.25 -4.17 -4.21
CA THR A 37 2.56 -2.99 -3.40
C THR A 37 1.57 -2.89 -2.23
N ARG A 38 1.75 -1.90 -1.32
CA ARG A 38 0.94 -1.74 -0.11
C ARG A 38 0.81 -0.27 0.30
N GLU A 39 -0.18 0.02 1.15
CA GLU A 39 -0.32 1.30 1.83
C GLU A 39 -0.47 1.15 3.35
N PRO A 40 -0.06 2.16 4.14
CA PRO A 40 0.82 3.27 3.74
C PRO A 40 2.23 2.74 3.41
N GLY A 41 2.84 3.24 2.32
CA GLY A 41 4.11 2.74 1.77
C GLY A 41 4.07 2.62 0.25
N GLY A 42 4.93 1.75 -0.31
CA GLY A 42 4.90 1.40 -1.74
C GLY A 42 5.68 2.32 -2.68
N SER A 43 6.33 3.35 -2.15
CA SER A 43 7.34 4.20 -2.82
C SER A 43 8.28 4.78 -1.76
N ASP A 44 9.45 5.28 -2.15
CA ASP A 44 10.45 5.79 -1.20
C ASP A 44 9.89 6.88 -0.28
N GLY A 45 9.16 7.87 -0.85
CA GLY A 45 8.54 8.93 -0.07
C GLY A 45 7.39 8.43 0.81
N ALA A 46 6.56 7.53 0.29
CA ALA A 46 5.50 6.91 1.08
C ALA A 46 6.03 6.03 2.23
N GLU A 47 7.17 5.36 2.08
CA GLU A 47 7.81 4.59 3.15
C GLU A 47 8.41 5.52 4.22
N THR A 48 8.92 6.71 3.86
CA THR A 48 9.30 7.74 4.83
C THR A 48 8.11 8.18 5.66
N ILE A 49 6.97 8.48 5.03
CA ILE A 49 5.76 8.90 5.75
C ILE A 49 5.21 7.75 6.61
N ARG A 50 5.26 6.50 6.11
CA ARG A 50 4.87 5.31 6.88
C ARG A 50 5.64 5.22 8.20
N LYS A 51 6.95 5.47 8.21
CA LYS A 51 7.74 5.49 9.46
C LYS A 51 7.18 6.50 10.45
N LEU A 52 6.79 7.69 9.98
CA LEU A 52 6.12 8.70 10.81
C LEU A 52 4.73 8.29 11.31
N LEU A 53 4.07 7.31 10.69
CA LEU A 53 2.76 6.83 11.12
C LEU A 53 2.86 5.65 12.10
N VAL A 54 3.87 4.79 11.93
CA VAL A 54 3.97 3.51 12.64
C VAL A 54 4.94 3.57 13.82
N GLU A 55 5.93 4.47 13.79
CA GLU A 55 6.94 4.59 14.85
C GLU A 55 6.58 5.72 15.83
N GLY A 56 6.72 5.44 17.13
CA GLY A 56 6.49 6.38 18.22
C GLY A 56 5.28 6.03 19.08
N GLU A 57 4.92 6.96 19.97
CA GLU A 57 3.80 6.76 20.89
C GLU A 57 2.45 6.65 20.16
N PRO A 58 1.58 5.71 20.60
CA PRO A 58 0.21 5.65 20.11
C PRO A 58 -0.52 6.99 20.28
N ALA A 59 -1.40 7.34 19.34
CA ALA A 59 -2.22 8.56 19.37
C ALA A 59 -1.43 9.87 19.48
N ARG A 60 -0.16 9.92 19.04
CA ARG A 60 0.65 11.15 19.04
C ARG A 60 0.13 12.24 18.11
N TRP A 61 -0.63 11.86 17.09
CA TRP A 61 -1.15 12.78 16.07
C TRP A 61 -2.62 13.08 16.32
N ASP A 62 -3.02 14.31 16.04
CA ASP A 62 -4.44 14.63 15.82
C ASP A 62 -4.99 13.79 14.65
N PRO A 63 -6.24 13.29 14.70
CA PRO A 63 -6.80 12.45 13.65
C PRO A 63 -6.77 13.06 12.25
N LEU A 64 -6.92 14.38 12.12
CA LEU A 64 -6.80 15.06 10.83
C LEU A 64 -5.38 15.02 10.31
N VAL A 65 -4.38 15.22 11.19
CA VAL A 65 -2.96 15.13 10.82
C VAL A 65 -2.62 13.72 10.35
N GLU A 66 -3.04 12.69 11.08
CA GLU A 66 -2.84 11.30 10.67
C GLU A 66 -3.48 11.00 9.30
N THR A 67 -4.72 11.47 9.09
CA THR A 67 -5.43 11.35 7.82
C THR A 67 -4.65 12.00 6.68
N LEU A 68 -4.16 13.23 6.88
CA LEU A 68 -3.40 13.96 5.85
C LEU A 68 -2.07 13.27 5.53
N LEU A 69 -1.39 12.71 6.52
CA LEU A 69 -0.16 11.92 6.30
C LEU A 69 -0.45 10.65 5.48
N ILE A 70 -1.54 9.93 5.78
CA ILE A 70 -1.96 8.77 4.98
C ILE A 70 -2.22 9.17 3.53
N PHE A 71 -2.93 10.29 3.30
CA PHE A 71 -3.20 10.77 1.94
C PHE A 71 -1.93 11.26 1.22
N ALA A 72 -0.98 11.88 1.94
CA ALA A 72 0.30 12.28 1.38
C ALA A 72 1.11 11.05 0.91
N ALA A 73 1.17 10.00 1.73
CA ALA A 73 1.83 8.74 1.37
C ALA A 73 1.17 8.09 0.14
N ARG A 74 -0.17 8.06 0.11
CA ARG A 74 -0.95 7.56 -1.04
C ARG A 74 -0.68 8.36 -2.31
N ALA A 75 -0.61 9.69 -2.22
CA ALA A 75 -0.37 10.54 -3.38
C ALA A 75 1.00 10.26 -4.03
N ASP A 76 2.06 10.13 -3.22
CA ASP A 76 3.40 9.77 -3.72
C ASP A 76 3.42 8.35 -4.29
N HIS A 77 2.84 7.39 -3.59
CA HIS A 77 2.73 6.00 -4.06
C HIS A 77 2.02 5.88 -5.41
N VAL A 78 0.89 6.56 -5.57
CA VAL A 78 0.14 6.59 -6.83
C VAL A 78 1.00 7.18 -7.95
N ALA A 79 1.71 8.28 -7.69
CA ALA A 79 2.51 8.97 -8.69
C ALA A 79 3.79 8.22 -9.09
N ARG A 80 4.40 7.47 -8.16
CA ARG A 80 5.71 6.80 -8.35
C ARG A 80 5.60 5.34 -8.76
N THR A 81 4.53 4.65 -8.37
CA THR A 81 4.43 3.18 -8.50
C THR A 81 3.18 2.71 -9.24
N ILE A 82 2.04 3.38 -9.08
CA ILE A 82 0.75 2.86 -9.59
C ILE A 82 0.38 3.43 -10.96
N ARG A 83 0.57 4.74 -11.17
CA ARG A 83 0.23 5.37 -12.46
C ARG A 83 1.16 4.84 -13.58
N PRO A 84 0.64 4.67 -14.81
CA PRO A 84 1.44 4.30 -15.98
C PRO A 84 2.56 5.28 -16.30
#